data_AF-A0A147J464-F1
#
_entry.id   AF-A0A147J464-F1
#
_cell.length_a   1.000
_cell.length_b   1.000
_cell.length_c   1.000
_cell.angle_alpha   90.00
_cell.angle_beta   90.00
_cell.angle_gamma   90.00
#
_symmetry.space_group_name_H-M   'P 1'
#
loop_
_entity.id
_entity.type
_entity.pdbx_description
1 polymer ?
#
loop_
_entity_poly.entity_id
_entity_poly.type
_entity_poly.pdbx_seq_one_letter_code
_entity_poly.pdbx_strand_id
1 'polypeptide(L)'
;AASATARRIDMAAFSLGTRLANVSGGLPGALLNGLAGSDLALSLVDYNALVSGKVDLLPMTQALGTRIGLTGASFDTILAADVTLPTLLSAMADATSNPGTASLLRSLSLRVPGSKVPLTRLIDLGPLGKTTKATSRDLIAMDAYSMLRESLSIANGQRQVTLDLGASVPGLLSSKVLLAIGQRPVNSPWLAVAQDG
;
A
#
# COMPACT_ATOMS: atom_id res chain seq x y z
N ALA A 1 52.33 16.91 4.36
CA ALA A 1 51.12 17.74 4.55
C ALA A 1 50.01 17.14 3.68
N ALA A 2 48.88 16.76 4.27
CA ALA A 2 47.74 16.18 3.56
C ALA A 2 46.68 17.26 3.31
N SER A 3 46.27 17.45 2.06
CA SER A 3 45.20 18.37 1.68
C SER A 3 43.92 17.58 1.47
N ALA A 4 42.84 17.94 2.17
CA ALA A 4 41.52 17.35 2.02
C ALA A 4 40.59 18.42 1.42
N THR A 5 40.18 18.22 0.17
CA THR A 5 39.24 19.10 -0.53
C THR A 5 37.81 18.71 -0.17
N ALA A 6 37.15 19.48 0.70
CA ALA A 6 35.73 19.30 0.99
C ALA A 6 34.88 19.90 -0.15
N ARG A 7 34.11 19.06 -0.85
CA ARG A 7 33.08 19.51 -1.82
C ARG A 7 31.82 19.90 -1.06
N ARG A 8 31.43 21.18 -1.13
CA ARG A 8 30.07 21.61 -0.81
C ARG A 8 29.15 21.27 -1.98
N ILE A 9 28.02 20.62 -1.69
CA ILE A 9 26.94 20.41 -2.65
C ILE A 9 25.89 21.47 -2.31
N ASP A 10 25.79 22.50 -3.15
CA ASP A 10 24.72 23.49 -3.03
C ASP A 10 23.41 22.88 -3.51
N MET A 11 22.49 22.63 -2.58
CA MET A 11 21.11 22.25 -2.89
C MET A 11 20.27 23.53 -3.01
N ALA A 12 20.05 23.99 -4.23
CA ALA A 12 19.10 25.07 -4.52
C ALA A 12 17.68 24.48 -4.66
N ALA A 13 16.75 24.95 -3.83
CA ALA A 13 15.32 24.70 -4.00
C ALA A 13 14.69 25.91 -4.70
N PHE A 14 14.34 25.77 -5.98
CA PHE A 14 13.50 26.74 -6.69
C PHE A 14 12.04 26.30 -6.59
N SER A 15 11.23 27.07 -5.86
CA SER A 15 9.77 26.96 -5.86
C SER A 15 9.21 28.07 -6.74
N LEU A 16 8.88 27.74 -7.99
CA LEU A 16 8.10 28.60 -8.87
C LEU A 16 6.66 28.10 -8.87
N GLY A 17 5.74 28.97 -8.47
CA GLY A 17 4.32 28.65 -8.38
C GLY A 17 3.74 28.25 -9.74
N THR A 18 3.00 27.15 -9.77
CA THR A 18 2.14 26.77 -10.89
C THR A 18 0.73 26.56 -10.39
N ARG A 19 -0.08 27.59 -10.58
CA ARG A 19 -1.53 27.53 -10.49
C ARG A 19 -2.03 26.59 -11.59
N LEU A 20 -2.90 25.66 -11.23
CA LEU A 20 -3.94 25.05 -12.08
C LEU A 20 -3.45 24.49 -13.43
N ALA A 21 -2.85 23.29 -13.38
CA ALA A 21 -2.90 22.37 -14.50
C ALA A 21 -3.44 21.04 -13.99
N ASN A 22 -4.51 20.58 -14.63
CA ASN A 22 -5.27 19.39 -14.32
C ASN A 22 -4.39 18.14 -14.52
N VAL A 23 -3.81 17.61 -13.44
CA VAL A 23 -2.90 16.45 -13.50
C VAL A 23 -3.40 15.41 -12.51
N SER A 24 -3.83 14.29 -13.07
CA SER A 24 -4.19 13.07 -12.40
C SER A 24 -3.17 12.69 -11.30
N GLY A 25 -3.52 12.91 -10.02
CA GLY A 25 -2.91 12.22 -8.87
C GLY A 25 -1.61 12.75 -8.25
N GLY A 26 -0.79 13.56 -8.94
CA GLY A 26 0.45 14.14 -8.37
C GLY A 26 1.48 13.13 -7.80
N LEU A 27 2.40 13.59 -6.93
CA LEU A 27 3.46 12.80 -6.28
C LEU A 27 2.98 11.50 -5.60
N PRO A 28 1.84 11.46 -4.89
CA PRO A 28 1.35 10.23 -4.26
C PRO A 28 0.93 9.12 -5.25
N GLY A 29 0.40 9.51 -6.42
CA GLY A 29 0.06 8.57 -7.50
C GLY A 29 1.31 7.96 -8.15
N ALA A 30 2.36 8.76 -8.34
CA ALA A 30 3.65 8.30 -8.85
C ALA A 30 4.27 7.22 -7.95
N LEU A 31 4.10 7.35 -6.62
CA LEU A 31 4.57 6.34 -5.67
C LEU A 31 3.86 5.00 -5.84
N LEU A 32 2.52 4.99 -5.89
CA LEU A 32 1.78 3.75 -6.06
C LEU A 32 2.06 3.09 -7.42
N ASN A 33 2.24 3.87 -8.48
CA ASN A 33 2.65 3.37 -9.79
C ASN A 33 4.04 2.71 -9.75
N GLY A 34 5.02 3.39 -9.13
CA GLY A 34 6.38 2.85 -8.95
C GLY A 34 6.41 1.57 -8.10
N LEU A 35 5.57 1.50 -7.06
CA LEU A 35 5.43 0.31 -6.23
C LEU A 35 4.72 -0.83 -6.97
N ALA A 36 3.70 -0.52 -7.78
CA ALA A 36 3.01 -1.52 -8.59
C ALA A 36 3.86 -2.03 -9.76
N GLY A 37 4.87 -1.25 -10.18
CA GLY A 37 5.64 -1.51 -11.40
C GLY A 37 4.82 -1.28 -12.68
N SER A 38 3.66 -0.63 -12.58
CA SER A 38 2.75 -0.35 -13.69
C SER A 38 2.00 0.97 -13.46
N ASP A 39 1.43 1.53 -14.52
CA ASP A 39 0.57 2.70 -14.40
C ASP A 39 -0.83 2.28 -13.92
N LEU A 40 -1.19 2.68 -12.70
CA LEU A 40 -2.49 2.42 -12.11
C LEU A 40 -3.56 3.42 -12.60
N ALA A 41 -3.17 4.49 -13.29
CA ALA A 41 -4.03 5.54 -13.83
C ALA A 41 -5.00 6.13 -12.78
N LEU A 42 -4.50 6.43 -11.59
CA LEU A 42 -5.30 6.96 -10.47
C LEU A 42 -5.64 8.44 -10.68
N SER A 43 -6.94 8.76 -10.65
CA SER A 43 -7.40 10.15 -10.62
C SER A 43 -7.27 10.77 -9.22
N LEU A 44 -7.47 12.09 -9.12
CA LEU A 44 -7.54 12.76 -7.82
C LEU A 44 -8.69 12.25 -6.95
N VAL A 45 -9.82 11.88 -7.58
CA VAL A 45 -10.98 11.31 -6.89
C VAL A 45 -10.64 9.94 -6.31
N ASP A 46 -9.95 9.10 -7.08
CA ASP A 46 -9.49 7.79 -6.65
C ASP A 46 -8.55 7.90 -5.45
N TYR A 47 -7.61 8.85 -5.50
CA TYR A 47 -6.71 9.10 -4.40
C TYR A 47 -7.45 9.54 -3.13
N ASN A 48 -8.39 10.49 -3.25
CA ASN A 48 -9.20 10.93 -2.12
C ASN A 48 -10.04 9.79 -1.55
N ALA A 49 -10.55 8.89 -2.40
CA ALA A 49 -11.27 7.69 -1.96
C ALA A 49 -10.35 6.71 -1.22
N LEU A 50 -9.08 6.54 -1.63
CA LEU A 50 -8.13 5.71 -0.89
C LEU A 50 -7.80 6.30 0.48
N VAL A 51 -7.48 7.59 0.54
CA VAL A 51 -7.06 8.26 1.79
C VAL A 51 -8.20 8.39 2.80
N SER A 52 -9.43 8.61 2.33
CA SER A 52 -10.61 8.67 3.20
C SER A 52 -11.19 7.28 3.52
N GLY A 53 -10.84 6.27 2.72
CA GLY A 53 -11.30 4.91 2.87
C GLY A 53 -10.65 4.20 4.04
N LYS A 54 -11.46 3.43 4.79
CA LYS A 54 -10.99 2.55 5.85
C LYS A 54 -11.28 1.11 5.47
N VAL A 55 -10.28 0.24 5.63
CA VAL A 55 -10.42 -1.21 5.47
C VAL A 55 -10.34 -1.84 6.85
N ASP A 56 -11.37 -2.59 7.23
CA ASP A 56 -11.37 -3.35 8.47
C ASP A 56 -10.64 -4.68 8.28
N LEU A 57 -9.63 -4.94 9.11
CA LEU A 57 -8.75 -6.09 8.97
C LEU A 57 -9.44 -7.42 9.25
N LEU A 58 -10.39 -7.49 10.19
CA LEU A 58 -11.05 -8.78 10.48
C LEU A 58 -12.02 -9.17 9.35
N PRO A 59 -12.95 -8.31 8.90
CA PRO A 59 -13.78 -8.58 7.73
C PRO A 59 -12.97 -8.82 6.47
N MET A 60 -11.84 -8.12 6.29
CA MET A 60 -10.94 -8.33 5.14
C MET A 60 -10.31 -9.72 5.19
N THR A 61 -9.79 -10.14 6.35
CA THR A 61 -9.20 -11.47 6.53
C THR A 61 -10.26 -12.56 6.35
N GLN A 62 -11.49 -12.33 6.83
CA GLN A 62 -12.60 -13.26 6.64
C GLN A 62 -13.03 -13.36 5.16
N ALA A 63 -13.12 -12.24 4.45
CA ALA A 63 -13.39 -12.19 3.01
C ALA A 63 -12.28 -12.89 2.22
N LEU A 64 -11.03 -12.69 2.62
CA LEU A 64 -9.87 -13.36 2.05
C LEU A 64 -9.95 -14.88 2.23
N GLY A 65 -10.22 -15.36 3.45
CA GLY A 65 -10.38 -16.79 3.73
C GLY A 65 -11.45 -17.44 2.85
N THR A 66 -12.57 -16.73 2.65
CA THR A 66 -13.64 -17.17 1.73
C THR A 66 -13.13 -17.28 0.29
N ARG A 67 -12.36 -16.30 -0.18
CA ARG A 67 -11.83 -16.24 -1.56
C ARG A 67 -10.77 -17.30 -1.85
N ILE A 68 -10.01 -17.75 -0.84
CA ILE A 68 -8.97 -18.77 -0.98
C ILE A 68 -9.39 -20.16 -0.49
N GLY A 69 -10.67 -20.35 -0.14
CA GLY A 69 -11.22 -21.64 0.27
C GLY A 69 -10.84 -22.08 1.69
N LEU A 70 -10.38 -21.17 2.54
CA LEU A 70 -10.04 -21.42 3.95
C LEU A 70 -11.17 -20.98 4.90
N THR A 71 -12.41 -21.18 4.50
CA THR A 71 -13.60 -20.83 5.30
C THR A 71 -13.58 -21.60 6.63
N GLY A 72 -13.66 -20.89 7.76
CA GLY A 72 -13.64 -21.49 9.10
C GLY A 72 -12.23 -21.74 9.66
N ALA A 73 -11.17 -21.46 8.89
CA ALA A 73 -9.82 -21.41 9.43
C ALA A 73 -9.63 -20.20 10.35
N SER A 74 -8.59 -20.26 11.19
CA SER A 74 -8.19 -19.11 12.00
C SER A 74 -7.64 -17.98 11.13
N PHE A 75 -7.70 -16.74 11.61
CA PHE A 75 -7.11 -15.62 10.89
C PHE A 75 -5.60 -15.77 10.67
N ASP A 76 -4.86 -16.34 11.62
CA ASP A 76 -3.43 -16.65 11.45
C ASP A 76 -3.20 -17.63 10.28
N THR A 77 -4.06 -18.65 10.17
CA THR A 77 -4.00 -19.61 9.05
C THR A 77 -4.27 -18.92 7.72
N ILE A 78 -5.21 -17.97 7.69
CA ILE A 78 -5.54 -17.22 6.47
C ILE A 78 -4.41 -16.25 6.10
N LEU A 79 -3.83 -15.53 7.07
CA LEU A 79 -2.72 -14.59 6.84
C LEU A 79 -1.41 -15.30 6.45
N ALA A 80 -1.21 -16.54 6.89
CA ALA A 80 -0.07 -17.36 6.50
C ALA A 80 -0.20 -17.97 5.10
N ALA A 81 -1.36 -17.87 4.44
CA ALA A 81 -1.58 -18.43 3.12
C ALA A 81 -0.87 -17.65 2.01
N ASP A 82 -0.57 -18.34 0.91
CA ASP A 82 -0.06 -17.72 -0.32
C ASP A 82 -1.17 -16.95 -1.04
N VAL A 83 -1.24 -15.64 -0.80
CA VAL A 83 -2.28 -14.76 -1.36
C VAL A 83 -1.70 -13.92 -2.50
N THR A 84 -2.46 -13.82 -3.60
CA THR A 84 -2.10 -12.91 -4.70
C THR A 84 -2.61 -11.50 -4.43
N LEU A 85 -1.91 -10.50 -4.96
CA LEU A 85 -2.30 -9.10 -4.85
C LEU A 85 -3.74 -8.84 -5.38
N PRO A 86 -4.18 -9.37 -6.54
CA PRO A 86 -5.59 -9.28 -6.97
C PRO A 86 -6.60 -9.79 -5.93
N THR A 87 -6.32 -10.94 -5.32
CA THR A 87 -7.19 -11.53 -4.30
C THR A 87 -7.24 -10.65 -3.05
N LEU A 88 -6.10 -10.13 -2.60
CA LEU A 88 -6.01 -9.21 -1.47
C LEU A 88 -6.80 -7.92 -1.70
N LEU A 89 -6.63 -7.26 -2.85
CA LEU A 89 -7.36 -6.03 -3.18
C LEU A 89 -8.88 -6.26 -3.23
N SER A 90 -9.30 -7.42 -3.73
CA SER A 90 -10.72 -7.78 -3.74
C SER A 90 -11.26 -8.02 -2.32
N ALA A 91 -10.47 -8.62 -1.42
CA ALA A 91 -10.84 -8.77 -0.01
C ALA A 91 -10.88 -7.42 0.72
N MET A 92 -9.95 -6.50 0.43
CA MET A 92 -9.98 -5.12 0.94
C MET A 92 -11.23 -4.38 0.51
N ALA A 93 -11.67 -4.56 -0.75
CA ALA A 93 -12.87 -3.94 -1.29
C ALA A 93 -14.16 -4.43 -0.61
N ASP A 94 -14.17 -5.67 -0.11
CA ASP A 94 -15.32 -6.22 0.63
C ASP A 94 -15.37 -5.75 2.08
N ALA A 95 -14.25 -5.23 2.59
CA ALA A 95 -14.06 -4.85 3.99
C ALA A 95 -13.98 -3.33 4.22
N THR A 96 -14.35 -2.54 3.22
CA THR A 96 -14.51 -1.09 3.34
C THR A 96 -15.97 -0.70 3.23
N SER A 97 -16.40 0.24 4.06
CA SER A 97 -17.73 0.83 4.02
C SER A 97 -17.84 1.96 2.99
N ASN A 98 -16.72 2.45 2.44
CA ASN A 98 -16.71 3.51 1.44
C ASN A 98 -16.90 2.92 0.03
N PRO A 99 -18.01 3.22 -0.68
CA PRO A 99 -18.31 2.63 -1.98
C PRO A 99 -17.31 3.02 -3.08
N GLY A 100 -16.74 4.23 -3.00
CA GLY A 100 -15.72 4.72 -3.93
C GLY A 100 -14.43 3.93 -3.77
N THR A 101 -13.97 3.76 -2.52
CA THR A 101 -12.81 2.93 -2.20
C THR A 101 -13.02 1.48 -2.66
N ALA A 102 -14.19 0.89 -2.38
CA ALA A 102 -14.52 -0.46 -2.77
C ALA A 102 -14.46 -0.67 -4.29
N SER A 103 -15.07 0.24 -5.05
CA SER A 103 -15.10 0.17 -6.52
C SER A 103 -13.71 0.31 -7.12
N LEU A 104 -12.91 1.25 -6.60
CA LEU A 104 -11.53 1.44 -7.02
C LEU A 104 -10.67 0.20 -6.75
N LEU A 105 -10.73 -0.37 -5.54
CA LEU A 105 -9.95 -1.56 -5.18
C LEU A 105 -10.31 -2.77 -6.05
N ARG A 106 -11.60 -2.96 -6.39
CA ARG A 106 -12.03 -3.99 -7.36
C ARG A 106 -11.51 -3.71 -8.76
N SER A 107 -11.49 -2.44 -9.19
CA SER A 107 -10.92 -2.07 -10.49
C SER A 107 -9.42 -2.31 -10.55
N LEU A 108 -8.69 -2.04 -9.46
CA LEU A 108 -7.26 -2.31 -9.37
C LEU A 108 -6.96 -3.80 -9.32
N SER A 109 -7.78 -4.62 -8.66
CA SER A 109 -7.55 -6.06 -8.60
C SER A 109 -7.54 -6.74 -9.98
N LEU A 110 -8.20 -6.16 -10.97
CA LEU A 110 -8.21 -6.64 -12.35
C LEU A 110 -6.99 -6.19 -13.18
N ARG A 111 -6.22 -5.21 -12.69
CA ARG A 111 -5.14 -4.54 -13.44
C ARG A 111 -3.74 -4.79 -12.88
N VAL A 112 -3.65 -5.11 -11.59
CA VAL A 112 -2.37 -5.39 -10.92
C VAL A 112 -1.85 -6.79 -11.25
N PRO A 113 -0.53 -7.01 -11.25
CA PRO A 113 0.05 -8.34 -11.48
C PRO A 113 -0.35 -9.33 -10.36
N GLY A 114 -0.44 -10.61 -10.70
CA GLY A 114 -0.74 -11.72 -9.78
C GLY A 114 0.36 -12.06 -8.77
N SER A 115 1.22 -11.11 -8.43
CA SER A 115 2.34 -11.30 -7.49
C SER A 115 1.84 -11.72 -6.11
N LYS A 116 2.60 -12.58 -5.44
CA LYS A 116 2.29 -13.04 -4.07
C LYS A 116 2.60 -11.94 -3.05
N VAL A 117 1.77 -11.86 -2.01
CA VAL A 117 1.92 -10.92 -0.89
C VAL A 117 1.99 -11.73 0.40
N PRO A 118 3.16 -11.87 1.06
CA PRO A 118 3.27 -12.50 2.37
C PRO A 118 2.60 -11.62 3.45
N LEU A 119 1.32 -11.87 3.73
CA LEU A 119 0.50 -11.02 4.60
C LEU A 119 0.96 -11.01 6.06
N THR A 120 1.63 -12.06 6.53
CA THR A 120 2.26 -12.09 7.87
C THR A 120 3.34 -11.03 8.06
N ARG A 121 3.87 -10.44 6.99
CA ARG A 121 4.77 -9.27 7.07
C ARG A 121 4.02 -7.95 7.20
N LEU A 122 2.73 -7.93 6.85
CA LEU A 122 1.87 -6.74 6.94
C LEU A 122 1.11 -6.71 8.25
N ILE A 123 0.51 -7.84 8.63
CA ILE A 123 -0.52 -7.89 9.66
C ILE A 123 -0.18 -9.00 10.64
N ASP A 124 -0.15 -8.63 11.91
CA ASP A 124 -0.20 -9.54 13.05
C ASP A 124 -1.40 -9.14 13.91
N LEU A 125 -2.41 -10.02 13.95
CA LEU A 125 -3.64 -9.81 14.73
C LEU A 125 -3.49 -10.22 16.19
N GLY A 126 -2.31 -10.67 16.61
CA GLY A 126 -2.01 -11.06 17.99
C GLY A 126 -3.01 -12.12 18.50
N PRO A 127 -3.61 -11.93 19.68
CA PRO A 127 -4.58 -12.89 20.23
C PRO A 127 -5.80 -13.14 19.32
N LEU A 128 -6.20 -12.14 18.51
CA LEU A 128 -7.31 -12.26 17.59
C LEU A 128 -7.00 -13.16 16.40
N GLY A 129 -5.71 -13.40 16.10
CA GLY A 129 -5.25 -14.32 15.06
C GLY A 129 -5.80 -15.74 15.19
N LYS A 130 -6.03 -16.20 16.42
CA LYS A 130 -6.59 -17.53 16.73
C LYS A 130 -8.10 -17.63 16.52
N THR A 131 -8.78 -16.50 16.28
CA THR A 131 -10.23 -16.48 16.05
C THR A 131 -10.56 -16.84 14.60
N THR A 132 -11.79 -17.32 14.37
CA THR A 132 -12.26 -17.76 13.05
C THR A 132 -13.33 -16.84 12.46
N LYS A 133 -13.78 -15.83 13.23
CA LYS A 133 -14.84 -14.90 12.85
C LYS A 133 -14.59 -13.51 13.40
N ALA A 134 -14.89 -12.51 12.59
CA ALA A 134 -14.92 -11.12 13.03
C ALA A 134 -16.12 -10.91 13.96
N THR A 135 -15.90 -10.32 15.14
CA THR A 135 -16.99 -9.86 16.02
C THR A 135 -17.12 -8.35 15.87
N SER A 136 -18.36 -7.83 15.79
CA SER A 136 -18.63 -6.40 15.55
C SER A 136 -18.08 -5.41 16.59
N ARG A 137 -17.48 -5.91 17.69
CA ARG A 137 -16.87 -5.09 18.75
C ARG A 137 -15.38 -4.82 18.51
N ASP A 138 -14.73 -5.57 17.63
CA ASP A 138 -13.29 -5.54 17.43
C ASP A 138 -12.95 -4.92 16.06
N LEU A 139 -13.40 -3.67 15.81
CA LEU A 139 -13.11 -2.98 14.55
C LEU A 139 -11.63 -2.56 14.52
N ILE A 140 -10.85 -3.18 13.64
CA ILE A 140 -9.43 -2.85 13.45
C ILE A 140 -9.28 -2.29 12.05
N ALA A 141 -9.42 -0.98 11.93
CA ALA A 141 -9.48 -0.30 10.65
C ALA A 141 -8.16 0.39 10.30
N MET A 142 -7.75 0.24 9.03
CA MET A 142 -6.57 0.87 8.47
C MET A 142 -6.95 1.74 7.28
N ASP A 143 -6.21 2.81 7.03
CA ASP A 143 -6.36 3.60 5.81
C ASP A 143 -6.09 2.74 4.57
N ALA A 144 -6.98 2.80 3.58
CA ALA A 144 -6.91 2.00 2.37
C ALA A 144 -5.69 2.38 1.50
N TYR A 145 -5.28 3.66 1.52
CA TYR A 145 -4.07 4.12 0.83
C TYR A 145 -2.83 3.44 1.39
N SER A 146 -2.63 3.49 2.71
CA SER A 146 -1.49 2.85 3.37
C SER A 146 -1.50 1.34 3.14
N MET A 147 -2.67 0.70 3.28
CA MET A 147 -2.78 -0.74 3.03
C MET A 147 -2.39 -1.13 1.60
N LEU A 148 -2.88 -0.39 0.61
CA LEU A 148 -2.51 -0.58 -0.79
C LEU A 148 -1.01 -0.36 -1.00
N ARG A 149 -0.46 0.75 -0.48
CA ARG A 149 0.96 1.11 -0.60
C ARG A 149 1.87 0.01 -0.07
N GLU A 150 1.63 -0.49 1.14
CA GLU A 150 2.45 -1.52 1.76
C GLU A 150 2.29 -2.88 1.05
N SER A 151 1.06 -3.21 0.62
CA SER A 151 0.81 -4.42 -0.18
C SER A 151 1.59 -4.41 -1.49
N LEU A 152 1.61 -3.27 -2.20
CA LEU A 152 2.40 -3.09 -3.41
C LEU A 152 3.91 -3.14 -3.13
N SER A 153 4.36 -2.49 -2.05
CA SER A 153 5.78 -2.51 -1.66
C SER A 153 6.30 -3.91 -1.42
N ILE A 154 5.54 -4.73 -0.69
CA ILE A 154 5.93 -6.11 -0.39
C ILE A 154 5.81 -6.99 -1.64
N ALA A 155 4.75 -6.82 -2.44
CA ALA A 155 4.55 -7.56 -3.69
C ALA A 155 5.68 -7.32 -4.71
N ASN A 156 6.19 -6.09 -4.78
CA ASN A 156 7.28 -5.72 -5.69
C ASN A 156 8.63 -6.31 -5.23
N GLY A 157 8.81 -6.58 -3.93
CA GLY A 157 10.02 -7.17 -3.35
C GLY A 157 11.29 -6.30 -3.52
N GLN A 158 11.20 -5.17 -4.19
CA GLN A 158 12.30 -4.27 -4.48
C GLN A 158 12.50 -3.25 -3.35
N ARG A 159 13.76 -3.06 -2.97
CA ARG A 159 14.18 -2.16 -1.87
C ARG A 159 14.33 -0.70 -2.31
N GLN A 160 14.16 -0.44 -3.60
CA GLN A 160 14.36 0.86 -4.24
C GLN A 160 13.23 1.03 -5.25
N VAL A 161 12.46 2.11 -5.09
CA VAL A 161 11.42 2.47 -6.06
C VAL A 161 11.97 3.60 -6.90
N THR A 162 12.09 3.36 -8.21
CA THR A 162 12.43 4.43 -9.16
C THR A 162 11.14 5.13 -9.54
N LEU A 163 11.00 6.39 -9.13
CA LEU A 163 9.87 7.24 -9.47
C LEU A 163 10.23 8.01 -10.73
N ASP A 164 9.53 7.75 -11.83
CA ASP A 164 9.64 8.57 -13.03
C ASP A 164 8.63 9.73 -12.94
N LEU A 165 9.09 10.86 -12.43
CA LEU A 165 8.24 12.04 -12.23
C LEU A 165 7.99 12.80 -13.55
N GLY A 166 8.73 12.50 -14.61
CA GLY A 166 8.58 13.15 -15.90
C GLY A 166 7.30 12.76 -16.63
N ALA A 167 6.81 11.53 -16.39
CA ALA A 167 5.54 11.05 -16.94
C ALA A 167 4.32 11.45 -16.09
N SER A 168 4.51 11.62 -14.77
CA SER A 168 3.40 11.87 -13.83
C SER A 168 3.16 13.34 -13.48
N VAL A 169 4.12 14.24 -13.77
CA VAL A 169 3.99 15.67 -13.48
C VAL A 169 4.38 16.50 -14.71
N PRO A 170 3.40 16.98 -15.49
CA PRO A 170 3.62 17.92 -16.59
C PRO A 170 4.38 19.16 -16.14
N GLY A 171 5.48 19.47 -16.83
CA GLY A 171 6.38 20.60 -16.51
C GLY A 171 7.67 20.22 -15.79
N LEU A 172 7.84 18.97 -15.36
CA LEU A 172 9.13 18.45 -14.92
C LEU A 172 9.89 17.84 -16.10
N LEU A 173 11.09 18.35 -16.37
CA LEU A 173 12.07 17.64 -17.22
C LEU A 173 12.33 16.27 -16.59
N SER A 174 12.32 15.21 -17.42
CA SER A 174 12.51 13.80 -17.03
C SER A 174 13.48 13.67 -15.83
N SER A 175 12.89 13.43 -14.66
CA SER A 175 13.59 13.39 -13.38
C SER A 175 13.26 12.05 -12.74
N LYS A 176 14.27 11.18 -12.68
CA LYS A 176 14.18 9.90 -11.99
C LYS A 176 14.62 10.10 -10.55
N VAL A 177 13.69 9.94 -9.61
CA VAL A 177 14.01 9.97 -8.18
C VAL A 177 14.06 8.53 -7.68
N LEU A 178 15.22 8.14 -7.15
CA LEU A 178 15.38 6.88 -6.45
C LEU A 178 14.94 7.08 -4.99
N LEU A 179 13.82 6.47 -4.62
CA LEU A 179 13.39 6.41 -3.22
C LEU A 179 13.92 5.11 -2.61
N ALA A 180 14.93 5.23 -1.73
CA ALA A 180 15.39 4.13 -0.91
C ALA A 180 14.45 3.99 0.30
N ILE A 181 13.76 2.86 0.41
CA ILE A 181 12.89 2.57 1.56
C ILE A 181 13.78 1.97 2.66
N GLY A 182 13.88 2.65 3.80
CA GLY A 182 14.66 2.19 4.96
C GLY A 182 14.16 0.83 5.48
N GLN A 183 15.08 -0.04 5.90
CA GLN A 183 14.77 -1.37 6.41
C GLN A 183 13.95 -1.30 7.71
N ARG A 184 12.88 -2.09 7.81
CA ARG A 184 12.37 -2.57 9.10
C ARG A 184 13.02 -3.93 9.42
N PRO A 185 13.17 -4.30 10.71
CA PRO A 185 13.64 -5.63 11.10
C PRO A 185 12.82 -6.70 10.38
N VAL A 186 13.48 -7.76 9.88
CA VAL A 186 12.90 -8.79 8.99
C VAL A 186 11.68 -9.51 9.59
N ASN A 187 11.44 -9.34 10.90
CA ASN A 187 10.39 -10.01 11.68
C ASN A 187 9.40 -9.04 12.36
N SER A 188 9.31 -7.77 11.94
CA SER A 188 8.35 -6.82 12.51
C SER A 188 7.17 -6.59 11.55
N PRO A 189 5.94 -6.99 11.92
CA PRO A 189 4.74 -6.71 11.12
C PRO A 189 4.49 -5.19 11.05
N TRP A 190 3.81 -4.74 9.99
CA TRP A 190 3.51 -3.32 9.79
C TRP A 190 2.50 -2.81 10.83
N LEU A 191 1.51 -3.65 11.15
CA LEU A 191 0.58 -3.46 12.25
C LEU A 191 0.60 -4.72 13.14
N ALA A 192 0.79 -4.52 14.44
CA ALA A 192 0.62 -5.54 15.47
C ALA A 192 -0.47 -5.10 16.43
N VAL A 193 -1.41 -5.99 16.73
CA VAL A 193 -2.41 -5.78 17.79
C VAL A 193 -1.87 -6.43 19.06
N ALA A 194 -1.55 -5.61 20.06
CA ALA A 194 -1.15 -6.07 21.38
C ALA A 194 -2.30 -5.90 22.38
N GLN A 195 -2.32 -6.73 23.41
CA GLN A 195 -3.22 -6.55 24.56
C GLN A 195 -2.51 -5.66 25.57
N ASP A 196 -3.15 -4.57 26.00
CA ASP A 196 -2.69 -3.80 27.15
C ASP A 196 -2.75 -4.70 28.39
N GLY A 197 -1.64 -4.76 29.13
CA GLY A 197 -1.53 -5.48 30.40
C GLY A 197 -2.28 -4.80 31.53
#